data_AF-A0A7V2S8P7-F1
#
_entry.id   AF-A0A7V2S8P7-F1
#
_cell.length_a   1.000
_cell.length_b   1.000
_cell.length_c   1.000
_cell.angle_alpha   90.00
_cell.angle_beta   90.00
_cell.angle_gamma   90.00
#
_symmetry.space_group_name_H-M   'P 1'
#
loop_
_entity.id
_entity.type
_entity.pdbx_description
1 polymer ?
#
loop_
_entity_poly.entity_id
_entity_poly.type
_entity_poly.pdbx_seq_one_letter_code
_entity_poly.pdbx_strand_id
1 'polypeptide(L)'
;FYLPPEGCSYRMAVVTIKKQYAGHAKRVMMGVWSFLRQFMYTKFVIVTDDDVDARNWEDVIWAITTRMDPSRDTVLIENTPIDYLDFASPVAGLGSKMGLDATHKWPGETNREWGRAISMSDEVKNKIDDIWLELGLSK
;
A
#
# COMPACT_ATOMS: atom_id res chain seq x y z
N PHE A 1 -5.35 5.96 -3.21
CA PHE A 1 -4.39 6.80 -2.47
C PHE A 1 -5.04 7.28 -1.19
N TYR A 2 -4.45 6.95 -0.04
CA TYR A 2 -4.97 7.26 1.29
C TYR A 2 -3.82 7.59 2.25
N LEU A 3 -4.04 8.56 3.13
CA LEU A 3 -3.12 8.95 4.20
C LEU A 3 -3.83 8.69 5.55
N PRO A 4 -3.51 7.59 6.25
CA PRO A 4 -4.14 7.26 7.52
C PRO A 4 -3.94 8.37 8.58
N PRO A 5 -4.98 8.84 9.28
CA PRO A 5 -4.87 9.82 10.37
C PRO A 5 -3.88 9.41 11.47
N GLU A 6 -3.86 8.13 11.83
CA GLU A 6 -2.92 7.49 12.76
C GLU A 6 -1.46 7.56 12.30
N GLY A 7 -1.21 7.78 10.99
CA GLY A 7 0.08 8.13 10.41
C GLY A 7 0.41 9.63 10.50
N CYS A 8 -0.14 10.33 11.49
CA CYS A 8 -0.08 11.78 11.65
C CYS A 8 -0.50 12.55 10.38
N SER A 9 -1.48 12.02 9.63
CA SER A 9 -2.05 12.61 8.41
C SER A 9 -1.13 12.76 7.19
N TYR A 10 0.19 12.57 7.31
CA TYR A 10 1.12 12.69 6.17
C TYR A 10 2.34 11.76 6.19
N ARG A 11 2.65 11.09 7.32
CA ARG A 11 3.91 10.31 7.45
C ARG A 11 3.84 8.94 6.77
N MET A 12 2.64 8.45 6.50
CA MET A 12 2.40 7.18 5.81
C MET A 12 1.36 7.36 4.71
N ALA A 13 1.56 6.70 3.57
CA ALA A 13 0.61 6.61 2.49
C ALA A 13 0.37 5.16 2.08
N VAL A 14 -0.88 4.83 1.78
CA VAL A 14 -1.28 3.58 1.14
C VAL A 14 -1.80 3.89 -0.27
N VAL A 15 -1.23 3.23 -1.27
CA VAL A 15 -1.52 3.48 -2.68
C VAL A 15 -1.91 2.17 -3.36
N THR A 16 -3.19 2.04 -3.69
CA THR A 16 -3.72 0.97 -4.52
C THR A 16 -3.58 1.33 -6.00
N ILE A 17 -3.12 0.38 -6.81
CA ILE A 17 -2.89 0.59 -8.25
C ILE A 17 -3.39 -0.59 -9.08
N LYS A 18 -3.70 -0.31 -10.35
CA LYS A 18 -3.83 -1.35 -11.37
C LYS A 18 -2.45 -1.61 -11.96
N LYS A 19 -1.78 -2.68 -11.51
CA LYS A 19 -0.44 -3.02 -11.98
C LYS A 19 -0.45 -3.38 -13.47
N GLN A 20 0.52 -2.86 -14.23
CA GLN A 20 0.58 -3.03 -15.70
C GLN A 20 1.89 -3.69 -16.19
N TYR A 21 2.92 -3.73 -15.34
CA TYR A 21 4.22 -4.32 -15.66
C TYR A 21 5.02 -4.61 -14.38
N ALA A 22 6.05 -5.46 -14.50
CA ALA A 22 6.99 -5.75 -13.43
C ALA A 22 7.73 -4.46 -13.00
N GLY A 23 7.84 -4.23 -11.69
CA GLY A 23 8.46 -3.05 -11.10
C GLY A 23 7.58 -1.79 -11.05
N HIS A 24 6.31 -1.87 -11.47
CA HIS A 24 5.42 -0.70 -11.52
C HIS A 24 5.27 0.01 -10.16
N ALA A 25 5.25 -0.74 -9.05
CA ALA A 25 5.13 -0.17 -7.71
C ALA A 25 6.24 0.82 -7.37
N LYS A 26 7.49 0.55 -7.79
CA LYS A 26 8.64 1.44 -7.55
C LYS A 26 8.45 2.80 -8.24
N ARG A 27 7.89 2.83 -9.46
CA ARG A 27 7.57 4.08 -10.15
C ARG A 27 6.56 4.91 -9.36
N VAL A 28 5.56 4.24 -8.78
CA VAL A 28 4.52 4.89 -7.97
C VAL A 28 5.12 5.44 -6.68
N MET A 29 5.96 4.67 -5.98
CA MET A 29 6.67 5.14 -4.77
C MET A 29 7.47 6.42 -5.05
N MET A 30 8.29 6.42 -6.10
CA MET A 30 9.05 7.60 -6.50
C MET A 30 8.15 8.78 -6.84
N GLY A 31 7.03 8.53 -7.54
CA GLY A 31 6.03 9.54 -7.84
C GLY A 31 5.41 10.17 -6.60
N VAL A 32 5.08 9.38 -5.57
CA VAL A 32 4.58 9.91 -4.29
C VAL A 32 5.62 10.83 -3.64
N TRP A 33 6.89 10.43 -3.64
CA TRP A 33 7.95 11.21 -3.01
C TRP A 33 8.41 12.44 -3.80
N SER A 34 8.11 12.54 -5.09
CA SER A 34 8.63 13.61 -5.95
C SER A 34 7.58 14.53 -6.56
N PHE A 35 6.34 14.06 -6.79
CA PHE A 35 5.40 14.79 -7.65
C PHE A 35 4.75 15.99 -6.96
N LEU A 36 4.23 15.80 -5.74
CA LEU A 36 3.56 16.86 -4.98
C LEU A 36 4.33 17.19 -3.71
N ARG A 37 4.54 18.49 -3.46
CA ARG A 37 5.25 18.98 -2.27
C ARG A 37 4.64 18.48 -0.95
N GLN A 38 3.33 18.29 -0.92
CA GLN A 38 2.60 17.81 0.26
C GLN A 38 3.03 16.40 0.72
N PHE A 39 3.58 15.57 -0.18
CA PHE A 39 3.93 14.17 0.11
C PHE A 39 5.45 13.94 0.18
N MET A 40 6.26 14.99 0.01
CA MET A 40 7.72 14.90 0.06
C MET A 40 8.26 14.41 1.41
N TYR A 41 7.52 14.63 2.50
CA TYR A 41 7.90 14.19 3.85
C TYR A 41 7.23 12.89 4.29
N THR A 42 6.43 12.26 3.43
CA THR A 42 5.86 10.93 3.70
C THR A 42 7.00 9.91 3.79
N LYS A 43 7.17 9.31 4.97
CA LYS A 43 8.25 8.37 5.29
C LYS A 43 7.97 6.98 4.77
N PHE A 44 6.72 6.54 4.87
CA PHE A 44 6.31 5.19 4.53
C PHE A 44 5.31 5.21 3.37
N VAL A 45 5.58 4.45 2.32
CA VAL A 45 4.64 4.27 1.21
C VAL A 45 4.41 2.78 1.00
N ILE A 46 3.17 2.34 1.16
CA ILE A 46 2.75 0.97 0.87
C ILE A 46 2.02 1.00 -0.47
N VAL A 47 2.47 0.16 -1.41
CA VAL A 47 1.80 0.02 -2.71
C VAL A 47 1.14 -1.35 -2.78
N THR A 48 -0.15 -1.37 -3.07
CA THR A 48 -0.98 -2.57 -3.17
C THR A 48 -1.71 -2.60 -4.52
N ASP A 49 -2.33 -3.72 -4.87
CA ASP A 49 -3.20 -3.79 -6.05
C ASP A 49 -4.58 -3.18 -5.77
N ASP A 50 -5.46 -3.13 -6.78
CA ASP A 50 -6.79 -2.53 -6.72
C ASP A 50 -7.86 -3.39 -6.04
N ASP A 51 -7.52 -4.62 -5.66
CA ASP A 51 -8.36 -5.53 -4.88
C ASP A 51 -8.26 -5.32 -3.36
N VAL A 52 -7.39 -4.41 -2.92
CA VAL A 52 -7.16 -4.06 -1.50
C VAL A 52 -7.85 -2.73 -1.20
N ASP A 53 -8.66 -2.65 -0.15
CA ASP A 53 -9.11 -1.34 0.35
C ASP A 53 -7.98 -0.65 1.12
N ALA A 54 -7.45 0.44 0.56
CA ALA A 54 -6.40 1.24 1.18
C ALA A 54 -6.77 1.82 2.56
N ARG A 55 -8.06 1.86 2.91
CA ARG A 55 -8.58 2.38 4.19
C ARG A 55 -8.88 1.29 5.22
N ASN A 56 -8.80 0.02 4.84
CA ASN A 56 -8.96 -1.11 5.73
C ASN A 56 -7.60 -1.71 6.06
N TRP A 57 -7.17 -1.63 7.33
CA TRP A 57 -5.90 -2.20 7.74
C TRP A 57 -5.83 -3.71 7.61
N GLU A 58 -6.95 -4.42 7.75
CA GLU A 58 -6.98 -5.87 7.59
C GLU A 58 -6.55 -6.27 6.16
N ASP A 59 -7.10 -5.57 5.15
CA ASP A 59 -6.74 -5.77 3.74
C ASP A 59 -5.26 -5.39 3.48
N VAL A 60 -4.82 -4.24 3.98
CA VAL A 60 -3.45 -3.75 3.76
C VAL A 60 -2.42 -4.68 4.40
N ILE A 61 -2.66 -5.13 5.63
CA ILE A 61 -1.78 -6.05 6.34
C ILE A 61 -1.80 -7.43 5.69
N TRP A 62 -2.96 -7.90 5.23
CA TRP A 62 -3.06 -9.13 4.44
C TRP A 62 -2.22 -9.06 3.16
N ALA A 63 -2.28 -7.96 2.41
CA ALA A 63 -1.47 -7.77 1.22
C ALA A 63 0.04 -7.81 1.54
N ILE A 64 0.47 -7.10 2.58
CA ILE A 64 1.88 -7.10 3.02
C ILE A 64 2.33 -8.51 3.39
N THR A 65 1.57 -9.21 4.22
CA THR A 65 1.98 -10.50 4.80
C THR A 65 1.91 -11.67 3.83
N THR A 66 1.15 -11.55 2.74
CA THR A 66 0.96 -12.64 1.77
C THR A 66 1.64 -12.40 0.43
N ARG A 67 1.89 -11.14 0.04
CA ARG A 67 2.43 -10.78 -1.29
C ARG A 67 3.86 -10.26 -1.25
N MET A 68 4.44 -10.06 -0.07
CA MET A 68 5.79 -9.52 0.07
C MET A 68 6.80 -10.54 0.58
N ASP A 69 7.98 -10.52 -0.04
CA ASP A 69 9.22 -10.92 0.62
C ASP A 69 9.89 -9.67 1.20
N PRO A 70 10.14 -9.60 2.53
CA PRO A 70 10.62 -8.37 3.16
C PRO A 70 11.91 -7.80 2.57
N SER A 71 12.88 -8.65 2.21
CA SER A 71 14.17 -8.18 1.69
C SER A 71 14.08 -7.75 0.24
N ARG A 72 13.32 -8.46 -0.60
CA ARG A 72 13.20 -8.19 -2.04
C ARG A 72 12.28 -6.99 -2.32
N ASP A 73 11.20 -6.86 -1.56
CA ASP A 73 10.08 -5.98 -1.89
C ASP A 73 10.05 -4.69 -1.05
N THR A 74 11.04 -4.50 -0.17
CA THR A 74 11.25 -3.24 0.55
C THR A 74 12.28 -2.38 -0.19
N VAL A 75 11.93 -1.12 -0.40
CA VAL A 75 12.82 -0.08 -0.94
C VAL A 75 13.18 0.87 0.19
N LEU A 76 14.48 1.01 0.47
CA LEU A 76 15.01 2.01 1.40
C LEU A 76 15.80 3.06 0.62
N ILE A 77 15.52 4.33 0.89
CA ILE A 77 16.29 5.46 0.38
C ILE A 77 16.76 6.28 1.57
N GLU A 78 18.07 6.38 1.74
CA GLU A 78 18.70 7.14 2.80
C GLU A 78 18.93 8.60 2.38
N ASN A 79 19.23 9.45 3.36
CA ASN A 79 19.62 10.86 3.14
C ASN A 79 18.60 11.67 2.33
N THR A 80 17.31 11.48 2.63
CA THR A 80 16.19 12.21 2.03
C THR A 80 15.69 13.33 2.96
N PRO A 81 15.09 14.40 2.41
CA PRO A 81 14.46 15.45 3.22
C PRO A 81 13.32 14.91 4.09
N ILE A 82 13.32 15.26 5.37
CA ILE A 82 12.30 14.89 6.36
C ILE A 82 11.86 16.16 7.10
N ASP A 83 10.69 16.13 7.71
CA ASP A 83 10.21 17.18 8.60
C ASP A 83 11.22 17.46 9.73
N TYR A 84 11.58 18.73 9.91
CA TYR A 84 12.53 19.18 10.93
C TYR A 84 12.08 18.80 12.35
N LEU A 85 10.77 18.73 12.62
CA LEU A 85 10.22 18.38 13.92
C LEU A 85 10.16 16.87 14.18
N ASP A 86 10.50 16.05 13.19
CA ASP A 86 10.51 14.60 13.35
C ASP A 86 11.79 14.11 14.02
N PHE A 87 11.73 14.05 15.35
CA PHE A 87 12.83 13.61 16.23
C PHE A 87 13.25 12.14 16.06
N ALA A 88 12.50 11.33 15.30
CA ALA A 88 12.90 9.96 14.98
C ALA A 88 13.89 9.90 13.82
N SER A 89 14.14 11.02 13.13
CA SER A 89 15.21 11.13 12.14
C SER A 89 16.59 11.22 12.83
N PRO A 90 17.66 10.69 12.22
CA PRO A 90 19.00 10.73 12.80
C PRO A 90 19.57 12.15 12.88
N VAL A 91 19.17 13.03 11.95
CA VAL A 91 19.59 14.44 11.88
C VAL A 91 18.35 15.28 11.55
N ALA A 92 18.19 16.42 12.21
CA ALA A 92 17.05 17.30 11.95
C ALA A 92 16.96 17.69 10.46
N GLY A 93 15.82 17.40 9.83
CA GLY A 93 15.58 17.66 8.41
C GLY A 93 16.09 16.58 7.44
N LEU A 94 16.79 15.54 7.92
CA LEU A 94 17.41 14.52 7.07
C LEU A 94 17.23 13.11 7.64
N GLY A 95 16.67 12.20 6.85
CA GLY A 95 16.46 10.81 7.26
C GLY A 95 16.23 9.88 6.08
N SER A 96 15.61 8.74 6.33
CA SER A 96 15.30 7.74 5.30
C SER A 96 13.80 7.65 5.00
N LYS A 97 13.49 7.07 3.83
CA LYS A 97 12.15 6.69 3.43
C LYS A 97 12.09 5.21 3.11
N MET A 98 10.94 4.60 3.37
CA MET A 98 10.67 3.19 3.13
C MET A 98 9.46 3.04 2.20
N GLY A 99 9.66 2.32 1.11
CA GLY A 99 8.61 1.85 0.22
C GLY A 99 8.40 0.35 0.40
N LEU A 100 7.14 -0.08 0.48
CA LEU A 100 6.75 -1.48 0.63
C LEU A 100 5.91 -1.89 -0.58
N ASP A 101 6.44 -2.77 -1.43
CA ASP A 101 5.72 -3.29 -2.60
C ASP A 101 4.92 -4.53 -2.23
N ALA A 102 3.68 -4.32 -1.80
CA ALA A 102 2.69 -5.35 -1.49
C ALA A 102 1.83 -5.74 -2.70
N THR A 103 2.28 -5.47 -3.94
CA THR A 103 1.54 -5.88 -5.14
C THR A 103 1.75 -7.37 -5.48
N HIS A 104 0.85 -7.94 -6.28
CA HIS A 104 1.04 -9.25 -6.90
C HIS A 104 2.33 -9.27 -7.71
N LYS A 105 3.18 -10.28 -7.51
CA LYS A 105 4.46 -10.40 -8.21
C LYS A 105 4.29 -11.11 -9.54
N TRP A 106 4.77 -10.47 -10.60
CA TRP A 106 4.68 -10.93 -11.98
C TRP A 106 5.93 -11.73 -12.38
N PRO A 107 5.89 -12.48 -13.49
CA PRO A 107 7.10 -13.07 -14.07
C PRO A 107 8.20 -12.02 -14.23
N GLY A 108 9.41 -12.37 -13.78
CA GLY A 108 10.56 -11.46 -13.72
C GLY A 108 10.77 -10.79 -12.35
N GLU A 109 9.74 -10.67 -11.53
CA GLU A 109 9.87 -10.30 -10.11
C GLU A 109 9.99 -11.54 -9.21
N THR A 110 9.41 -12.66 -9.67
CA THR A 110 9.49 -13.97 -9.03
C THR A 110 9.54 -15.07 -10.08
N ASN A 111 10.15 -16.21 -9.72
CA ASN A 111 10.15 -17.45 -10.51
C ASN A 111 9.16 -18.49 -9.96
N ARG A 112 8.41 -18.15 -8.92
CA ARG A 112 7.44 -19.05 -8.27
C ARG A 112 6.07 -18.91 -8.91
N GLU A 113 5.29 -19.99 -8.88
CA GLU A 113 3.84 -19.90 -9.13
C GLU A 113 3.21 -18.96 -8.10
N TRP A 114 2.40 -18.01 -8.58
CA TRP A 114 1.79 -17.00 -7.72
C TRP A 114 0.36 -17.38 -7.33
N GLY A 115 0.00 -17.13 -6.08
CA GLY A 115 -1.33 -17.43 -5.55
C GLY A 115 -2.44 -16.64 -6.24
N ARG A 116 -3.62 -17.26 -6.37
CA ARG A 116 -4.84 -16.59 -6.83
C ARG A 116 -5.66 -16.18 -5.61
N ALA A 117 -6.01 -14.90 -5.53
CA ALA A 117 -6.88 -14.40 -4.48
C ALA A 117 -8.27 -15.05 -4.59
N ILE A 118 -8.86 -15.37 -3.45
CA ILE A 118 -10.24 -15.87 -3.39
C ILE A 118 -11.16 -14.67 -3.58
N SER A 119 -12.11 -14.79 -4.51
CA SER A 119 -13.16 -13.80 -4.70
C SER A 119 -14.53 -14.47 -4.75
N MET A 120 -15.52 -13.83 -4.14
CA MET A 120 -16.93 -14.19 -4.36
C MET A 120 -17.37 -13.71 -5.74
N SER A 121 -18.22 -14.48 -6.41
CA SER A 121 -18.80 -14.07 -7.68
C SER A 121 -19.70 -12.84 -7.51
N ASP A 122 -19.73 -11.99 -8.53
CA ASP A 122 -20.55 -10.77 -8.52
C ASP A 122 -22.05 -11.09 -8.41
N GLU A 123 -22.49 -12.22 -9.00
CA GLU A 123 -23.86 -12.72 -8.86
C GLU A 123 -24.24 -12.97 -7.40
N VAL A 124 -23.36 -13.62 -6.62
CA VAL A 124 -23.61 -13.91 -5.20
C VAL A 124 -23.59 -12.64 -4.38
N LYS A 125 -22.62 -11.74 -4.63
CA LYS A 125 -22.55 -10.44 -3.93
C LYS A 125 -23.83 -9.64 -4.12
N ASN A 126 -24.24 -9.42 -5.38
CA ASN A 126 -25.42 -8.64 -5.70
C ASN A 126 -26.69 -9.24 -5.06
N LYS A 127 -26.84 -10.56 -5.13
CA LYS A 127 -27.99 -11.25 -4.51
C LYS A 127 -28.04 -11.03 -3.00
N ILE A 128 -26.91 -11.09 -2.32
CA ILE A 128 -26.84 -10.91 -0.85
C ILE A 128 -27.04 -9.44 -0.48
N ASP A 129 -26.51 -8.50 -1.27
CA ASP A 129 -26.71 -7.07 -1.06
C ASP A 129 -28.19 -6.68 -1.17
N ASP A 130 -28.94 -7.24 -2.13
CA ASP A 130 -30.37 -6.99 -2.32
C ASP A 130 -31.23 -7.42 -1.12
N ILE A 131 -30.87 -8.55 -0.48
CA ILE A 131 -31.62 -9.09 0.66
C ILE A 131 -31.04 -8.69 2.02
N TRP A 132 -29.94 -7.94 2.06
CA TRP A 132 -29.16 -7.71 3.29
C TRP A 132 -30.01 -7.12 4.43
N LEU A 133 -30.89 -6.16 4.11
CA LEU A 133 -31.79 -5.54 5.09
C LEU A 133 -32.89 -6.49 5.57
N GLU A 134 -33.33 -7.42 4.72
CA GLU A 134 -34.35 -8.42 5.06
C GLU A 134 -33.81 -9.50 6.00
N LEU A 135 -32.50 -9.76 5.96
CA LEU A 135 -31.84 -10.75 6.82
C LEU A 135 -31.83 -10.36 8.31
N GLY A 136 -32.14 -9.10 8.64
CA GLY A 136 -32.20 -8.64 10.03
C GLY A 136 -30.85 -8.69 10.77
N LEU A 137 -29.73 -8.75 10.03
CA LEU A 137 -28.38 -8.75 10.57
C LEU A 137 -27.87 -7.31 10.68
N SER A 138 -27.46 -6.90 11.89
CA SER A 138 -26.79 -5.61 12.08
C SER A 138 -25.35 -5.66 11.58
N LYS A 139 -24.87 -4.55 11.01
CA LYS A 139 -23.44 -4.33 10.70
C LYS A 139 -22.58 -4.35 11.94
#